data_AF-A0A392VSM0-F1
#
_entry.id   AF-A0A392VSM0-F1
#
_cell.length_a   1.000
_cell.length_b   1.000
_cell.length_c   1.000
_cell.angle_alpha   90.00
_cell.angle_beta   90.00
_cell.angle_gamma   90.00
#
_symmetry.space_group_name_H-M   'P 1'
#
loop_
_entity.id
_entity.type
_entity.pdbx_description
1 polymer ?
#
loop_
_entity_poly.entity_id
_entity_poly.type
_entity_poly.pdbx_seq_one_letter_code
_entity_poly.pdbx_strand_id
1 'polypeptide(L)' 'MEEDREVEPLPLLLGRPFLATGRALIDVERGELMLRTDDEQIMFNVFEAMKRHDEEEPQ' A
#
# COMPACT_ATOMS: atom_id res chain seq x y z
N MET A 1 -25.35 21.00 -0.23
CA MET A 1 -24.53 21.10 -1.45
C MET A 1 -23.21 20.44 -1.10
N GLU A 2 -22.83 19.42 -1.89
CA GLU A 2 -21.47 18.90 -2.07
C GLU A 2 -20.59 18.66 -0.83
N GLU A 3 -20.82 17.60 -0.05
CA GLU A 3 -19.78 17.16 0.91
C GLU A 3 -19.68 15.64 1.13
N ASP A 4 -20.38 14.82 0.33
CA ASP A 4 -20.09 13.38 0.19
C ASP A 4 -19.59 13.11 -1.23
N ARG A 5 -18.58 13.86 -1.70
CA ARG A 5 -17.81 13.37 -2.86
C ARG A 5 -16.97 12.22 -2.33
N GLU A 6 -17.32 11.01 -2.74
CA GLU A 6 -16.43 9.84 -2.67
C GLU A 6 -15.10 10.26 -3.31
N VAL A 7 -14.13 10.61 -2.46
CA VAL A 7 -12.80 10.93 -2.94
C VAL A 7 -12.20 9.58 -3.28
N GLU A 8 -12.03 9.30 -4.57
CA GLU A 8 -11.25 8.15 -5.02
C GLU A 8 -9.94 8.14 -4.19
N PRO A 9 -9.62 7.03 -3.53
CA PRO A 9 -8.49 6.98 -2.63
C PRO A 9 -7.21 7.25 -3.42
N LEU A 10 -6.66 8.46 -3.29
CA LEU A 10 -5.41 8.83 -3.94
C LEU A 10 -4.31 7.84 -3.49
N PRO A 11 -3.55 7.24 -4.42
CA PRO A 11 -2.51 6.28 -4.06
C PRO A 11 -1.49 6.89 -3.10
N LEU A 12 -1.31 6.26 -1.94
CA LEU A 12 -0.32 6.70 -0.95
C LEU A 12 1.09 6.33 -1.39
N LEU A 13 1.91 7.33 -1.72
CA LEU A 13 3.31 7.11 -2.08
C LEU A 13 4.18 6.97 -0.82
N LEU A 14 4.61 5.74 -0.52
CA LEU A 14 5.56 5.48 0.56
C LEU A 14 6.99 5.81 0.10
N GLY A 15 7.48 6.98 0.49
CA GLY A 15 8.84 7.40 0.19
C GLY A 15 9.92 6.60 0.94
N ARG A 16 11.17 6.75 0.49
CA ARG A 16 12.36 6.15 1.14
C ARG A 16 12.45 6.40 2.66
N PRO A 17 12.14 7.60 3.19
CA PRO A 17 12.18 7.80 4.64
C PRO A 17 11.21 6.88 5.39
N PHE A 18 9.99 6.69 4.88
CA PHE A 18 9.01 5.80 5.50
C PHE A 18 9.48 4.34 5.46
N LEU A 19 9.92 3.88 4.29
CA LEU A 19 10.44 2.53 4.10
C LEU A 19 11.66 2.27 5.00
N ALA A 20 12.53 3.26 5.19
CA ALA A 20 13.68 3.15 6.07
C ALA A 20 13.27 3.03 7.56
N THR A 21 12.29 3.83 8.01
CA THR A 21 11.77 3.76 9.38
C THR A 21 11.17 2.39 9.67
N GLY A 22 10.36 1.86 8.75
CA GLY A 22 9.78 0.52 8.84
C GLY A 22 10.73 -0.60 8.46
N ARG A 23 12.05 -0.34 8.31
CA ARG A 23 13.08 -1.32 7.95
C ARG A 23 12.64 -2.26 6.81
N ALA A 24 12.08 -1.68 5.75
CA ALA A 24 11.39 -2.41 4.71
C ALA A 24 12.28 -3.43 3.99
N LEU A 25 11.74 -4.61 3.71
CA LEU A 25 12.33 -5.59 2.79
C LEU A 25 11.35 -5.77 1.62
N ILE A 26 11.87 -5.66 0.40
CA ILE A 26 11.07 -5.74 -0.82
C ILE A 26 11.61 -6.90 -1.65
N ASP A 27 10.79 -7.94 -1.81
CA ASP A 27 11.03 -8.98 -2.80
C ASP A 27 10.23 -8.64 -4.05
N VAL A 28 10.95 -8.14 -5.06
CA VAL A 28 10.34 -7.68 -6.32
C VAL A 28 9.87 -8.85 -7.18
N GLU A 29 10.58 -9.98 -7.14
CA GLU A 29 10.22 -11.16 -7.93
C GLU A 29 8.92 -11.78 -7.41
N ARG A 30 8.78 -11.87 -6.08
CA ARG A 30 7.61 -12.44 -5.42
C ARG A 30 6.47 -11.45 -5.20
N GLY A 31 6.75 -10.15 -5.33
CA GLY A 31 5.78 -9.10 -5.04
C GLY A 31 5.41 -9.02 -3.56
N GLU A 32 6.40 -9.12 -2.68
CA GLU A 32 6.20 -9.05 -1.23
C GLU A 32 6.90 -7.82 -0.65
N LEU A 33 6.18 -7.10 0.22
CA LEU A 33 6.70 -6.01 1.04
C LEU A 33 6.58 -6.38 2.51
N MET A 34 7.71 -6.47 3.21
CA MET A 34 7.76 -6.59 4.66
C MET A 34 8.06 -5.23 5.28
N LEU A 35 7.29 -4.83 6.29
CA LEU A 35 7.62 -3.73 7.19
C LEU A 35 7.83 -4.28 8.60
N ARG A 36 8.86 -3.79 9.29
CA ARG A 36 9.15 -4.10 10.67
C ARG A 36 9.17 -2.82 11.50
N THR A 37 8.33 -2.79 12.53
CA THR A 37 8.29 -1.74 13.54
C THR A 37 8.43 -2.40 14.89
N ASP A 38 9.44 -1.97 15.66
CA ASP A 38 9.83 -2.61 16.93
C ASP A 38 10.05 -4.12 16.74
N ASP A 39 9.19 -4.95 17.35
CA ASP A 39 9.23 -6.42 17.28
C ASP A 39 8.11 -7.02 16.39
N GLU A 40 7.28 -6.17 15.76
CA GLU A 40 6.21 -6.61 14.87
C GLU A 40 6.65 -6.59 13.41
N GLN A 41 6.22 -7.62 12.67
CA GLN A 41 6.44 -7.73 11.24
C GLN A 41 5.10 -7.83 10.52
N ILE A 42 4.93 -6.98 9.51
CA ILE A 42 3.74 -6.97 8.66
C ILE A 42 4.18 -7.29 7.24
N MET A 43 3.52 -8.27 6.62
CA MET A 43 3.75 -8.70 5.25
C MET A 43 2.59 -8.26 4.36
N PHE A 44 2.92 -7.65 3.24
CA PHE A 44 1.97 -7.26 2.20
C PHE A 44 2.28 -8.00 0.91
N ASN A 45 1.25 -8.52 0.26
CA ASN A 45 1.32 -8.95 -1.13
C ASN A 45 0.93 -7.76 -2.02
N VAL A 46 1.88 -7.26 -2.82
CA VAL A 46 1.63 -6.05 -3.62
C VAL A 46 0.69 -6.31 -4.80
N PHE A 47 0.62 -7.53 -5.32
CA PHE A 47 -0.29 -7.88 -6.41
C PHE A 47 -1.74 -7.84 -5.94
N GLU A 48 -2.03 -8.35 -4.74
CA GLU A 48 -3.37 -8.27 -4.15
C GLU A 48 -3.74 -6.83 -3.76
N ALA A 49 -2.78 -6.03 -3.30
CA ALA A 49 -3.01 -4.62 -3.00
C ALA A 49 -3.38 -3.81 -4.25
N MET A 50 -2.79 -4.12 -5.41
CA MET A 50 -3.10 -3.45 -6.67
C MET A 50 -4.49 -3.81 -7.21
N LYS A 51 -4.95 -5.07 -7.06
CA LYS A 51 -6.28 -5.50 -7.54
C LYS A 51 -7.46 -4.73 -6.91
N ARG A 52 -7.30 -4.28 -5.66
CA ARG A 52 -8.34 -3.49 -4.97
C ARG A 52 -8.59 -2.13 -5.61
N HIS A 53 -7.70 -1.64 -6.45
CA HIS A 53 -7.90 -0.40 -7.20
C HIS A 53 -8.68 -0.60 -8.50
N ASP A 54 -8.77 -1.84 -9.02
CA ASP A 54 -9.46 -2.13 -10.29
C ASP A 54 -10.94 -2.56 -10.08
N GLU A 55 -11.31 -3.01 -8.88
CA GLU A 55 -12.68 -3.45 -8.56
C GLU A 55 -13.62 -2.30 -8.15
N GLU A 56 -13.08 -1.10 -7.93
CA GLU A 56 -13.82 0.13 -7.61
C GLU A 56 -13.98 1.08 -8.82
N GLU A 57 -13.80 0.60 -10.05
CA GLU A 57 -14.16 1.34 -11.27
C GLU A 57 -15.63 1.06 -11.64
N PRO A 58 -16.59 2.00 -11.45
CA PRO A 58 -17.90 1.86 -12.05
C PRO A 58 -17.78 2.17 -13.54
N GLN A 59 -18.16 1.20 -14.38
CA GLN A 59 -18.41 1.44 -15.81
C GLN A 59 -19.57 2.41 -16.03
#